data_AF-G0P7M2-F1
#
_entry.id   AF-G0P7M2-F1
#
_cell.length_a   1.000
_cell.length_b   1.000
_cell.length_c   1.000
_cell.angle_alpha   90.00
_cell.angle_beta   90.00
_cell.angle_gamma   90.00
#
_symmetry.space_group_name_H-M   'P 1'
#
loop_
_entity.id
_entity.type
_entity.pdbx_description
1 polymer ?
#
loop_
_entity_poly.entity_id
_entity_poly.type
_entity_poly.pdbx_seq_one_letter_code
_entity_poly.pdbx_strand_id
1 'polypeptide(L)'
;MLKLVGFLLILGLATADKCSDCLAQGKHWCVTVNACGFTPCVTTITKALNCPELPDKAHAYDDGFMRNKVFITHSAAYNMDPQKCFTSKMPTMKVSKTVNVNCDRYGPKAMCFGFTAYDTTQKVIALTFRGTEGGTQLTEEILDFFHGKKAFFDSGNVFEYFYDAFLFQWNGGLQQDLRNLKYKYPDYEVWVTGHSMGGAIASIAASYLVKTGLYTADKIKLVTLGQPRTGDYAFAAWHDATFPYSFRIVHHRDIAAHIPPMEGQDELFHHRTEVW
;
A
#
# COMPACT_ATOMS: atom_id res chain seq x y z
N MET A 1 16.28 -62.43 -35.02
CA MET A 1 16.95 -61.67 -33.94
C MET A 1 17.12 -60.23 -34.38
N LEU A 2 16.29 -59.31 -33.91
CA LEU A 2 16.59 -57.88 -33.97
C LEU A 2 15.97 -57.25 -32.71
N LYS A 3 16.83 -56.87 -31.76
CA LYS A 3 16.44 -56.19 -30.53
C LYS A 3 16.07 -54.75 -30.88
N LEU A 4 14.82 -54.36 -30.72
CA LEU A 4 14.44 -52.95 -30.65
C LEU A 4 14.87 -52.41 -29.27
N VAL A 5 15.92 -51.59 -29.27
CA VAL A 5 16.36 -50.84 -28.08
C VAL A 5 15.42 -49.66 -27.91
N GLY A 6 14.77 -49.59 -26.75
CA GLY A 6 13.87 -48.49 -26.39
C GLY A 6 14.62 -47.18 -26.21
N PHE A 7 14.09 -46.12 -26.82
CA PHE A 7 14.37 -44.75 -26.42
C PHE A 7 13.19 -44.28 -25.57
N LEU A 8 13.34 -44.36 -24.24
CA LEU A 8 12.49 -43.61 -23.33
C LEU A 8 12.90 -42.13 -23.47
N LEU A 9 12.12 -41.35 -24.20
CA LEU A 9 12.18 -39.88 -24.09
C LEU A 9 11.76 -39.53 -22.67
N ILE A 10 12.74 -39.18 -21.83
CA ILE A 10 12.46 -38.48 -20.59
C ILE A 10 12.04 -37.07 -21.01
N LEU A 11 10.74 -36.89 -21.25
CA LEU A 11 10.12 -35.57 -21.26
C LEU A 11 10.30 -35.01 -19.86
N GLY A 12 11.39 -34.25 -19.67
CA GLY A 12 11.54 -33.41 -18.51
C GLY A 12 10.29 -32.55 -18.41
N LEU A 13 9.51 -32.76 -17.35
CA LEU A 13 8.44 -31.86 -16.96
C LEU A 13 9.10 -30.51 -16.72
N ALA A 14 9.06 -29.63 -17.73
CA ALA A 14 9.42 -28.25 -17.57
C ALA A 14 8.48 -27.69 -16.50
N THR A 15 9.00 -27.54 -15.29
CA THR A 15 8.32 -26.78 -14.24
C THR A 15 7.98 -25.43 -14.84
N ALA A 16 6.70 -25.05 -14.81
CA ALA A 16 6.30 -23.74 -15.31
C ALA A 16 7.20 -22.67 -14.69
N ASP A 17 8.01 -22.01 -15.52
CA ASP A 17 8.95 -20.99 -15.06
C ASP A 17 8.17 -19.95 -14.25
N LYS A 18 8.64 -19.56 -13.07
CA LYS A 18 8.07 -18.39 -12.39
C LYS A 18 8.58 -17.14 -13.07
N CYS A 19 7.75 -16.10 -13.12
CA CYS A 19 8.17 -14.82 -13.71
C CYS A 19 9.42 -14.26 -13.02
N SER A 20 9.50 -14.31 -11.69
CA SER A 20 10.68 -13.84 -10.94
C SER A 20 11.95 -14.60 -11.32
N ASP A 21 11.88 -15.93 -11.42
CA ASP A 21 12.99 -16.78 -11.84
C ASP A 21 13.41 -16.49 -13.29
N CYS A 22 12.44 -16.20 -14.16
CA CYS A 22 12.69 -15.80 -15.54
C CYS A 22 13.49 -14.50 -15.62
N LEU A 23 13.08 -13.48 -14.84
CA LEU A 23 13.78 -12.20 -14.81
C LEU A 23 15.17 -12.32 -14.19
N ALA A 24 15.34 -13.17 -13.17
CA ALA A 24 16.64 -13.44 -12.56
C ALA A 24 17.65 -14.07 -13.54
N GLN A 25 17.17 -14.73 -14.60
CA GLN A 25 17.99 -15.24 -15.71
C GLN A 25 18.32 -14.17 -16.77
N GLY A 26 17.92 -12.91 -16.58
CA GLY A 26 18.10 -11.83 -17.55
C GLY A 26 17.16 -11.92 -18.77
N LYS A 27 16.09 -12.71 -18.69
CA LYS A 27 15.05 -12.82 -19.71
C LYS A 27 13.86 -11.93 -19.35
N HIS A 28 12.93 -11.75 -20.30
CA HIS A 28 11.63 -11.12 -20.04
C HIS A 28 10.53 -12.16 -19.84
N TRP A 29 9.48 -11.79 -19.11
CA TRP A 29 8.28 -12.61 -19.01
C TRP A 29 7.21 -12.12 -19.99
N CYS A 30 6.63 -13.04 -20.76
CA CYS A 30 5.55 -12.70 -21.68
C CYS A 30 4.19 -13.02 -21.08
N VAL A 31 3.40 -11.97 -20.82
CA VAL A 31 2.08 -12.10 -20.17
C VAL A 31 1.08 -12.84 -21.07
N THR A 32 1.06 -12.53 -22.37
CA THR A 32 0.06 -13.04 -23.31
C THR A 32 0.06 -14.58 -23.42
N VAL A 33 1.23 -15.20 -23.27
CA VAL A 33 1.42 -16.65 -23.35
C VAL A 33 1.86 -17.28 -22.03
N ASN A 34 1.97 -16.47 -20.97
CA ASN A 34 2.41 -16.88 -19.64
C ASN A 34 3.72 -17.70 -19.68
N ALA A 35 4.74 -17.19 -20.38
CA ALA A 35 5.99 -17.92 -20.63
C ALA A 35 7.24 -17.04 -20.56
N CYS A 36 8.36 -17.65 -20.16
CA CYS A 36 9.66 -16.99 -20.07
C CYS A 36 10.35 -16.86 -21.44
N GLY A 37 10.86 -15.67 -21.77
CA GLY A 37 11.67 -15.40 -22.95
C GLY A 37 10.94 -15.52 -24.30
N PHE A 38 9.62 -15.68 -24.31
CA PHE A 38 8.84 -15.89 -25.53
C PHE A 38 8.85 -14.65 -26.43
N THR A 39 9.08 -14.85 -27.73
CA THR A 39 9.07 -13.81 -28.77
C THR A 39 8.30 -14.32 -29.99
N PRO A 40 7.37 -13.54 -30.57
CA PRO A 40 7.00 -12.16 -30.23
C PRO A 40 6.18 -12.06 -28.93
N CYS A 41 6.39 -10.99 -28.16
CA CYS A 41 5.59 -10.72 -26.97
C CYS A 41 4.89 -9.37 -27.05
N VAL A 42 3.57 -9.36 -26.87
CA VAL A 42 2.77 -8.12 -26.88
C VAL A 42 2.91 -7.37 -25.56
N THR A 43 2.88 -8.08 -24.44
CA THR A 43 2.97 -7.50 -23.10
C THR A 43 4.11 -8.14 -22.33
N THR A 44 5.18 -7.37 -22.20
CA THR A 44 6.45 -7.80 -21.64
C THR A 44 6.64 -7.28 -20.22
N ILE A 45 6.94 -8.17 -19.29
CA ILE A 45 7.40 -7.82 -17.95
C ILE A 45 8.93 -7.90 -17.90
N THR A 46 9.55 -6.83 -17.44
CA THR A 46 11.01 -6.71 -17.27
C THR A 46 11.41 -6.32 -15.84
N LYS A 47 10.44 -5.91 -15.00
CA LYS A 47 10.65 -5.54 -13.60
C LYS A 47 10.02 -6.60 -12.70
N ALA A 48 10.77 -7.10 -11.72
CA ALA A 48 10.30 -8.17 -10.81
C ALA A 48 9.04 -7.81 -10.06
N LEU A 49 8.90 -6.54 -9.65
CA LEU A 49 7.70 -6.02 -9.00
C LEU A 49 6.42 -6.21 -9.84
N ASN A 50 6.52 -6.33 -11.16
CA ASN A 50 5.38 -6.52 -12.06
C ASN A 50 5.07 -7.99 -12.35
N CYS A 51 5.86 -8.93 -11.84
CA CYS A 51 5.60 -10.36 -12.04
C CYS A 51 4.23 -10.78 -11.47
N PRO A 52 3.47 -11.64 -12.17
CA PRO A 52 2.27 -12.21 -11.59
C PRO A 52 2.66 -13.17 -10.45
N GLU A 53 2.20 -12.87 -9.24
CA GLU A 53 2.39 -13.70 -8.06
C GLU A 53 1.14 -13.67 -7.21
N LEU A 54 0.78 -14.81 -6.63
CA LEU A 54 -0.29 -14.88 -5.66
C LEU A 54 0.25 -14.48 -4.29
N PRO A 55 -0.49 -13.69 -3.50
CA PRO A 55 -0.10 -13.38 -2.13
C PRO A 55 0.04 -14.65 -1.29
N ASP A 56 0.85 -14.58 -0.25
CA ASP A 56 1.03 -15.67 0.71
C ASP A 56 -0.33 -16.12 1.25
N LYS A 57 -0.60 -17.43 1.19
CA LYS A 57 -1.86 -18.01 1.66
C LYS A 57 -2.11 -17.75 3.15
N ALA A 58 -1.06 -17.61 3.95
CA ALA A 58 -1.20 -17.27 5.38
C ALA A 58 -1.71 -15.84 5.60
N HIS A 59 -1.55 -14.96 4.61
CA HIS A 59 -1.92 -13.54 4.65
C HIS A 59 -2.83 -13.18 3.48
N ALA A 60 -3.66 -14.14 3.05
CA ALA A 60 -4.57 -13.96 1.93
C ALA A 60 -5.55 -12.79 2.17
N TYR A 61 -5.93 -12.15 1.07
CA TYR A 61 -6.93 -11.07 1.09
C TYR A 61 -8.25 -11.57 1.68
N ASP A 62 -8.80 -10.81 2.63
CA ASP A 62 -10.10 -11.05 3.26
C ASP A 62 -11.09 -9.95 2.86
N ASP A 63 -12.03 -10.29 1.97
CA ASP A 63 -13.10 -9.38 1.52
C ASP A 63 -14.06 -8.99 2.67
N GLY A 64 -14.28 -9.91 3.62
CA GLY A 64 -15.08 -9.65 4.82
C GLY A 64 -14.42 -8.62 5.72
N PHE A 65 -13.11 -8.73 5.93
CA PHE A 65 -12.30 -7.72 6.62
C PHE A 65 -12.36 -6.37 5.89
N MET A 66 -12.17 -6.37 4.58
CA MET A 66 -12.23 -5.15 3.77
C MET A 66 -13.58 -4.43 3.92
N ARG A 67 -14.69 -5.12 3.65
CA ARG A 67 -16.03 -4.51 3.66
C ARG A 67 -16.51 -4.12 5.05
N ASN A 68 -16.23 -4.94 6.06
CA ASN A 68 -16.82 -4.77 7.39
C ASN A 68 -15.90 -4.04 8.38
N LYS A 69 -14.62 -3.79 8.03
CA LYS A 69 -13.65 -3.13 8.91
C LYS A 69 -12.98 -1.96 8.22
N VAL A 70 -12.22 -2.23 7.16
CA VAL A 70 -11.43 -1.20 6.47
C VAL A 70 -12.35 -0.15 5.86
N PHE A 71 -13.44 -0.56 5.20
CA PHE A 71 -14.35 0.37 4.53
C PHE A 71 -14.98 1.39 5.49
N ILE A 72 -15.41 0.91 6.67
CA ILE A 72 -15.96 1.74 7.74
C ILE A 72 -14.89 2.68 8.30
N THR A 73 -13.71 2.15 8.61
CA THR A 73 -12.61 2.92 9.20
C THR A 73 -12.12 4.02 8.27
N HIS A 74 -11.93 3.75 6.98
CA HIS A 74 -11.58 4.78 6.01
C HIS A 74 -12.69 5.83 5.87
N SER A 75 -13.96 5.40 5.82
CA SER A 75 -15.11 6.30 5.65
C SER A 75 -15.25 7.25 6.84
N ALA A 76 -14.92 6.77 8.04
CA ALA A 76 -14.94 7.57 9.26
C ALA A 76 -13.98 8.77 9.18
N ALA A 77 -12.91 8.70 8.38
CA ALA A 77 -11.97 9.81 8.18
C ALA A 77 -12.59 11.02 7.46
N TYR A 78 -13.69 10.82 6.72
CA TYR A 78 -14.40 11.89 6.01
C TYR A 78 -15.45 12.59 6.88
N ASN A 79 -15.51 12.25 8.17
CA ASN A 79 -16.28 12.98 9.17
C ASN A 79 -15.31 13.54 10.22
N MET A 80 -15.41 14.84 10.51
CA MET A 80 -14.59 15.49 11.55
C MET A 80 -14.84 14.92 12.96
N ASP A 81 -15.95 14.18 13.14
CA ASP A 81 -16.24 13.35 14.30
C ASP A 81 -16.37 11.87 13.87
N PRO A 82 -15.24 11.13 13.73
CA PRO A 82 -15.25 9.74 13.27
C PRO A 82 -16.04 8.81 14.20
N GLN A 83 -16.22 9.19 15.47
CA GLN A 83 -16.95 8.39 16.44
C GLN A 83 -18.43 8.22 16.06
N LYS A 84 -19.03 9.16 15.31
CA LYS A 84 -20.39 9.01 14.77
C LYS A 84 -20.49 7.84 13.80
N CYS A 85 -19.48 7.67 12.92
CA CYS A 85 -19.43 6.54 11.99
C CYS A 85 -19.31 5.22 12.75
N PHE A 86 -18.38 5.14 13.71
CA PHE A 86 -18.18 3.94 14.52
C PHE A 86 -19.40 3.60 15.37
N THR A 87 -20.03 4.57 16.03
CA THR A 87 -21.26 4.35 16.83
C THR A 87 -22.36 3.67 16.00
N SER A 88 -22.46 3.97 14.70
CA SER A 88 -23.45 3.34 13.82
C SER A 88 -23.02 1.99 13.25
N LYS A 89 -21.75 1.85 12.83
CA LYS A 89 -21.32 0.74 11.98
C LYS A 89 -20.30 -0.20 12.64
N MET A 90 -19.59 0.25 13.67
CA MET A 90 -18.62 -0.55 14.43
C MET A 90 -18.55 -0.07 15.90
N PRO A 91 -19.60 -0.32 16.71
CA PRO A 91 -19.82 0.40 17.98
C PRO A 91 -18.76 0.18 19.07
N THR A 92 -18.02 -0.92 18.96
CA THR A 92 -16.90 -1.29 19.85
C THR A 92 -15.65 -0.45 19.60
N MET A 93 -15.50 0.14 18.41
CA MET A 93 -14.38 1.03 18.07
C MET A 93 -14.55 2.40 18.72
N LYS A 94 -13.49 2.87 19.39
CA LYS A 94 -13.43 4.16 20.08
C LYS A 94 -12.32 5.03 19.49
N VAL A 95 -12.66 6.25 19.07
CA VAL A 95 -11.68 7.26 18.64
C VAL A 95 -10.85 7.68 19.85
N SER A 96 -9.52 7.70 19.71
CA SER A 96 -8.59 8.17 20.74
C SER A 96 -8.19 9.61 20.49
N LYS A 97 -7.70 9.91 19.27
CA LYS A 97 -7.23 11.24 18.88
C LYS A 97 -7.60 11.53 17.45
N THR A 98 -8.03 12.77 17.20
CA THR A 98 -8.10 13.35 15.86
C THR A 98 -7.06 14.45 15.72
N VAL A 99 -6.56 14.64 14.50
CA VAL A 99 -5.74 15.79 14.11
C VAL A 99 -6.31 16.40 12.84
N ASN A 100 -6.31 17.73 12.77
CA ASN A 100 -6.66 18.49 11.57
C ASN A 100 -5.61 19.58 11.41
N VAL A 101 -4.68 19.38 10.48
CA VAL A 101 -3.48 20.21 10.35
C VAL A 101 -3.31 20.70 8.92
N ASN A 102 -2.65 21.84 8.75
CA ASN A 102 -2.18 22.23 7.44
C ASN A 102 -1.03 21.30 7.03
N CYS A 103 -1.23 20.57 5.95
CA CYS A 103 -0.25 19.66 5.36
C CYS A 103 0.57 20.27 4.24
N ASP A 104 0.24 21.50 3.85
CA ASP A 104 0.99 22.19 2.82
C ASP A 104 2.09 23.06 3.44
N ARG A 105 3.32 22.87 2.96
CA ARG A 105 4.49 23.65 3.36
C ARG A 105 4.71 24.91 2.51
N TYR A 106 4.27 24.92 1.27
CA TYR A 106 4.67 25.88 0.23
C TYR A 106 3.49 26.61 -0.43
N GLY A 107 2.35 25.94 -0.58
CA GLY A 107 1.13 26.37 -1.25
C GLY A 107 0.00 26.83 -0.31
N PRO A 108 -1.23 26.95 -0.84
CA PRO A 108 -2.40 27.32 -0.05
C PRO A 108 -2.67 26.28 1.04
N LYS A 109 -3.38 26.66 2.11
CA LYS A 109 -3.69 25.75 3.21
C LYS A 109 -4.41 24.49 2.70
N ALA A 110 -3.74 23.36 2.72
CA ALA A 110 -4.32 22.04 2.45
C ALA A 110 -4.52 21.32 3.78
N MET A 111 -5.78 21.22 4.23
CA MET A 111 -6.08 20.61 5.52
C MET A 111 -6.11 19.09 5.41
N CYS A 112 -5.18 18.41 6.09
CA CYS A 112 -5.28 16.98 6.30
C CYS A 112 -5.98 16.67 7.61
N PHE A 113 -6.77 15.61 7.56
CA PHE A 113 -7.36 15.00 8.73
C PHE A 113 -6.85 13.57 8.90
N GLY A 114 -6.52 13.21 10.13
CA GLY A 114 -6.15 11.86 10.51
C GLY A 114 -6.59 11.56 11.92
N PHE A 115 -6.70 10.28 12.25
CA PHE A 115 -7.07 9.87 13.60
C PHE A 115 -6.47 8.54 14.00
N THR A 116 -6.41 8.33 15.30
CA THR A 116 -6.22 7.02 15.93
C THR A 116 -7.52 6.57 16.59
N ALA A 117 -7.79 5.28 16.53
CA ALA A 117 -8.88 4.63 17.24
C ALA A 117 -8.41 3.29 17.80
N TYR A 118 -9.17 2.71 18.73
CA TYR A 118 -8.89 1.39 19.28
C TYR A 118 -10.18 0.63 19.56
N ASP A 119 -10.07 -0.69 19.57
CA ASP A 119 -11.17 -1.58 19.91
C ASP A 119 -10.62 -2.73 20.76
N THR A 120 -11.10 -2.82 22.00
CA THR A 120 -10.66 -3.83 22.96
C THR A 120 -11.29 -5.20 22.75
N THR A 121 -12.45 -5.25 22.06
CA THR A 121 -13.12 -6.51 21.70
C THR A 121 -12.39 -7.17 20.54
N GLN A 122 -12.02 -6.36 19.54
CA GLN A 122 -11.30 -6.81 18.35
C GLN A 122 -9.77 -6.85 18.55
N LYS A 123 -9.27 -6.29 19.66
CA LYS A 123 -7.84 -6.17 19.99
C LYS A 123 -7.02 -5.48 18.88
N VAL A 124 -7.49 -4.30 18.47
CA VAL A 124 -6.89 -3.53 17.39
C VAL A 124 -6.72 -2.05 17.76
N ILE A 125 -5.68 -1.45 17.18
CA ILE A 125 -5.51 0.01 17.05
C ILE A 125 -5.63 0.38 15.58
N ALA A 126 -6.42 1.39 15.24
CA ALA A 126 -6.50 1.92 13.88
C ALA A 126 -5.74 3.24 13.77
N LEU A 127 -4.96 3.42 12.71
CA LEU A 127 -4.33 4.66 12.29
C LEU A 127 -4.83 5.00 10.89
N THR A 128 -5.58 6.09 10.76
CA THR A 128 -6.33 6.38 9.53
C THR A 128 -6.09 7.80 9.04
N PHE A 129 -5.98 7.95 7.73
CA PHE A 129 -5.73 9.22 7.06
C PHE A 129 -6.81 9.51 6.01
N ARG A 130 -7.32 10.74 6.03
CA ARG A 130 -8.26 11.25 5.04
C ARG A 130 -7.51 11.64 3.76
N GLY A 131 -8.17 11.46 2.60
CA GLY A 131 -7.75 12.09 1.36
C GLY A 131 -8.13 13.58 1.30
N THR A 132 -8.20 14.12 0.08
CA THR A 132 -8.57 15.51 -0.19
C THR A 132 -10.02 15.83 0.25
N GLU A 133 -10.27 17.07 0.70
CA GLU A 133 -11.61 17.65 0.84
C GLU A 133 -11.98 18.45 -0.42
N GLY A 134 -13.11 18.14 -1.06
CA GLY A 134 -13.61 18.88 -2.23
C GLY A 134 -13.91 17.98 -3.43
N GLY A 135 -14.76 18.47 -4.35
CA GLY A 135 -15.15 17.77 -5.58
C GLY A 135 -14.22 18.03 -6.77
N THR A 136 -12.92 18.23 -6.53
CA THR A 136 -11.95 18.65 -7.56
C THR A 136 -11.44 17.47 -8.38
N GLN A 137 -10.92 17.78 -9.57
CA GLN A 137 -10.16 16.87 -10.42
C GLN A 137 -8.84 16.54 -9.70
N LEU A 138 -8.87 15.54 -8.80
CA LEU A 138 -7.75 15.04 -7.99
C LEU A 138 -6.40 14.90 -8.72
N THR A 139 -6.43 14.74 -10.04
CA THR A 139 -5.26 14.60 -10.90
C THR A 139 -4.45 15.89 -11.05
N GLU A 140 -5.11 17.05 -11.10
CA GLU A 140 -4.42 18.34 -11.25
C GLU A 140 -3.70 18.70 -9.94
N GLU A 141 -4.36 18.55 -8.81
CA GLU A 141 -3.74 18.78 -7.50
C GLU A 141 -2.53 17.88 -7.25
N ILE A 142 -2.62 16.56 -7.48
CA ILE A 142 -1.48 15.65 -7.27
C ILE A 142 -0.30 15.97 -8.20
N LEU A 143 -0.58 16.43 -9.44
CA LEU A 143 0.46 16.86 -10.39
C LEU A 143 1.07 18.22 -9.99
N ASP A 144 0.25 19.16 -9.52
CA ASP A 144 0.68 20.49 -9.07
C ASP A 144 1.56 20.42 -7.81
N PHE A 145 1.38 19.38 -6.99
CA PHE A 145 2.20 19.10 -5.80
C PHE A 145 3.44 18.22 -6.09
N PHE A 146 3.88 18.08 -7.35
CA PHE A 146 5.17 17.49 -7.67
C PHE A 146 6.34 18.34 -7.16
N HIS A 147 6.70 18.10 -5.91
CA HIS A 147 7.88 18.67 -5.26
C HIS A 147 9.09 17.72 -5.31
N GLY A 148 8.99 16.63 -6.07
CA GLY A 148 10.04 15.62 -6.20
C GLY A 148 9.94 14.50 -5.16
N LYS A 149 11.08 13.87 -4.88
CA LYS A 149 11.18 12.72 -3.99
C LYS A 149 12.13 13.02 -2.84
N LYS A 150 11.84 12.44 -1.67
CA LYS A 150 12.70 12.46 -0.49
C LYS A 150 13.18 11.05 -0.16
N ALA A 151 14.43 10.95 0.28
CA ALA A 151 14.98 9.69 0.77
C ALA A 151 14.12 9.15 1.91
N PHE A 152 13.69 7.90 1.77
CA PHE A 152 12.99 7.16 2.81
C PHE A 152 13.97 6.22 3.51
N PHE A 153 14.70 6.77 4.48
CA PHE A 153 15.82 6.08 5.13
C PHE A 153 16.81 5.52 4.08
N ASP A 154 17.10 4.22 4.15
CA ASP A 154 17.94 3.44 3.26
C ASP A 154 17.13 2.60 2.26
N SER A 155 15.83 2.91 2.07
CA SER A 155 14.90 2.10 1.26
C SER A 155 14.29 2.89 0.12
N GLY A 156 15.13 3.57 -0.65
CA GLY A 156 14.73 4.36 -1.80
C GLY A 156 14.15 5.71 -1.41
N ASN A 157 13.25 6.21 -2.24
CA ASN A 157 12.65 7.53 -2.07
C ASN A 157 11.13 7.48 -2.16
N VAL A 158 10.48 8.35 -1.41
CA VAL A 158 9.02 8.56 -1.42
C VAL A 158 8.70 9.93 -1.97
N PHE A 159 7.49 10.08 -2.52
CA PHE A 159 7.02 11.37 -3.00
C PHE A 159 6.94 12.37 -1.85
N GLU A 160 7.60 13.52 -2.02
CA GLU A 160 7.84 14.49 -0.94
C GLU A 160 6.53 14.97 -0.30
N TYR A 161 5.53 15.28 -1.12
CA TYR A 161 4.25 15.80 -0.66
C TYR A 161 3.54 14.83 0.32
N PHE A 162 3.45 13.55 -0.02
CA PHE A 162 2.80 12.56 0.85
C PHE A 162 3.61 12.33 2.14
N TYR A 163 4.94 12.39 2.06
CA TYR A 163 5.81 12.22 3.22
C TYR A 163 5.66 13.39 4.21
N ASP A 164 5.67 14.62 3.71
CA ASP A 164 5.49 15.81 4.55
C ASP A 164 4.08 15.84 5.14
N ALA A 165 3.04 15.52 4.35
CA ALA A 165 1.66 15.43 4.83
C ALA A 165 1.49 14.38 5.95
N PHE A 166 2.20 13.25 5.86
CA PHE A 166 2.30 12.30 6.97
C PHE A 166 2.96 12.94 8.19
N LEU A 167 4.15 13.54 8.04
CA LEU A 167 4.90 14.11 9.16
C LEU A 167 4.15 15.24 9.87
N PHE A 168 3.41 16.09 9.15
CA PHE A 168 2.57 17.12 9.76
C PHE A 168 1.50 16.53 10.68
N GLN A 169 0.81 15.47 10.25
CA GLN A 169 -0.21 14.80 11.05
C GLN A 169 0.41 13.99 12.20
N TRP A 170 1.53 13.33 11.95
CA TRP A 170 2.31 12.59 12.93
C TRP A 170 2.75 13.50 14.08
N ASN A 171 3.38 14.63 13.75
CA ASN A 171 3.83 15.63 14.71
C ASN A 171 2.68 16.45 15.31
N GLY A 172 1.53 16.50 14.63
CA GLY A 172 0.30 17.13 15.12
C GLY A 172 -0.39 16.40 16.28
N GLY A 173 0.13 15.22 16.67
CA GLY A 173 -0.28 14.52 17.88
C GLY A 173 -0.55 13.03 17.69
N LEU A 174 -0.61 12.52 16.44
CA LEU A 174 -0.80 11.09 16.20
C LEU A 174 0.39 10.28 16.72
N GLN A 175 1.61 10.81 16.67
CA GLN A 175 2.80 10.14 17.21
C GLN A 175 2.63 9.80 18.69
N GLN A 176 2.28 10.80 19.50
CA GLN A 176 2.19 10.63 20.95
C GLN A 176 1.04 9.70 21.30
N ASP A 177 -0.12 9.87 20.65
CA ASP A 177 -1.29 9.04 20.91
C ASP A 177 -1.05 7.57 20.52
N LEU A 178 -0.47 7.31 19.34
CA LEU A 178 -0.19 5.95 18.91
C LEU A 178 0.81 5.24 19.84
N ARG A 179 1.82 5.96 20.35
CA ARG A 179 2.75 5.42 21.36
C ARG A 179 2.04 5.11 22.69
N ASN A 180 1.12 5.97 23.13
CA ASN A 180 0.32 5.73 24.33
C ASN A 180 -0.59 4.50 24.16
N LEU A 181 -1.25 4.37 23.01
CA LEU A 181 -2.08 3.20 22.69
C LEU A 181 -1.24 1.93 22.63
N LYS A 182 -0.04 1.97 22.01
CA LYS A 182 0.90 0.84 22.01
C LYS A 182 1.29 0.43 23.42
N TYR A 183 1.63 1.38 24.29
CA TYR A 183 2.01 1.09 25.67
C TYR A 183 0.85 0.45 26.45
N LYS A 184 -0.37 0.95 26.24
CA LYS A 184 -1.58 0.44 26.90
C LYS A 184 -2.03 -0.93 26.36
N TYR A 185 -1.82 -1.19 25.07
CA TYR A 185 -2.27 -2.38 24.36
C TYR A 185 -1.14 -2.96 23.48
N PRO A 186 -0.05 -3.49 24.09
CA PRO A 186 1.15 -3.87 23.36
C PRO A 186 0.96 -5.00 22.33
N ASP A 187 -0.04 -5.85 22.56
CA ASP A 187 -0.30 -7.03 21.72
C ASP A 187 -1.27 -6.79 20.56
N TYR A 188 -1.88 -5.60 20.49
CA TYR A 188 -2.95 -5.31 19.52
C TYR A 188 -2.38 -5.22 18.10
N GLU A 189 -3.16 -5.71 17.13
CA GLU A 189 -2.89 -5.49 15.71
C GLU A 189 -3.11 -4.01 15.37
N VAL A 190 -2.39 -3.49 14.38
CA VAL A 190 -2.54 -2.13 13.89
C VAL A 190 -3.14 -2.16 12.49
N TRP A 191 -4.32 -1.56 12.32
CA TRP A 191 -4.88 -1.31 11.01
C TRP A 191 -4.45 0.06 10.53
N VAL A 192 -3.78 0.11 9.39
CA VAL A 192 -3.40 1.36 8.74
C VAL A 192 -4.18 1.47 7.44
N THR A 193 -4.92 2.57 7.28
CA THR A 193 -5.77 2.75 6.09
C THR A 193 -5.94 4.21 5.69
N GLY A 194 -6.35 4.39 4.44
CA GLY A 194 -6.67 5.69 3.86
C GLY A 194 -7.17 5.54 2.42
N HIS A 195 -7.87 6.57 1.95
CA HIS A 195 -8.38 6.65 0.59
C HIS A 195 -7.71 7.79 -0.18
N SER A 196 -7.46 7.57 -1.47
CA SER A 196 -6.82 8.54 -2.37
C SER A 196 -5.45 9.00 -1.81
N MET A 197 -5.21 10.31 -1.68
CA MET A 197 -4.02 10.86 -1.01
C MET A 197 -3.79 10.24 0.38
N GLY A 198 -4.86 10.01 1.15
CA GLY A 198 -4.80 9.33 2.44
C GLY A 198 -4.26 7.91 2.34
N GLY A 199 -4.45 7.23 1.21
CA GLY A 199 -3.88 5.92 0.92
C GLY A 199 -2.35 5.96 0.73
N ALA A 200 -1.82 6.99 0.09
CA ALA A 200 -0.36 7.16 -0.03
C ALA A 200 0.26 7.51 1.33
N ILE A 201 -0.36 8.43 2.07
CA ILE A 201 0.02 8.79 3.45
C ILE A 201 -0.02 7.55 4.35
N ALA A 202 -1.05 6.70 4.24
CA ALA A 202 -1.17 5.45 5.00
C ALA A 202 -0.02 4.47 4.71
N SER A 203 0.39 4.32 3.44
CA SER A 203 1.50 3.44 3.07
C SER A 203 2.84 3.94 3.60
N ILE A 204 3.08 5.26 3.52
CA ILE A 204 4.25 5.89 4.15
C ILE A 204 4.21 5.73 5.67
N ALA A 205 3.06 5.96 6.31
CA ALA A 205 2.90 5.84 7.75
C ALA A 205 3.21 4.42 8.22
N ALA A 206 2.60 3.38 7.62
CA ALA A 206 2.88 1.98 7.95
C ALA A 206 4.38 1.67 7.80
N SER A 207 4.97 2.07 6.67
CA SER A 207 6.40 1.92 6.40
C SER A 207 7.27 2.59 7.47
N TYR A 208 6.89 3.80 7.90
CA TYR A 208 7.60 4.58 8.90
C TYR A 208 7.53 3.91 10.29
N LEU A 209 6.37 3.35 10.66
CA LEU A 209 6.22 2.59 11.91
C LEU A 209 7.17 1.39 11.97
N VAL A 210 7.36 0.70 10.85
CA VAL A 210 8.31 -0.43 10.76
C VAL A 210 9.75 0.05 10.75
N LYS A 211 10.09 1.05 9.93
CA LYS A 211 11.46 1.59 9.83
C LYS A 211 11.97 2.17 11.13
N THR A 212 11.10 2.80 11.92
CA THR A 212 11.46 3.35 13.24
C THR A 212 11.43 2.32 14.37
N GLY A 213 11.09 1.06 14.07
CA GLY A 213 10.97 0.00 15.07
C GLY A 213 9.80 0.17 16.03
N LEU A 214 8.85 1.05 15.74
CA LEU A 214 7.68 1.26 16.61
C LEU A 214 6.72 0.07 16.52
N TYR A 215 6.61 -0.58 15.37
CA TYR A 215 5.87 -1.84 15.21
C TYR A 215 6.65 -2.77 14.28
N THR A 216 6.47 -4.08 14.47
CA THR A 216 6.92 -5.08 13.51
C THR A 216 5.87 -5.22 12.40
N ALA A 217 6.30 -5.58 11.19
CA ALA A 217 5.41 -5.62 10.03
C ALA A 217 4.28 -6.65 10.15
N ASP A 218 4.49 -7.75 10.87
CA ASP A 218 3.48 -8.77 11.17
C ASP A 218 2.32 -8.27 12.05
N LYS A 219 2.53 -7.16 12.76
CA LYS A 219 1.49 -6.50 13.57
C LYS A 219 0.68 -5.48 12.78
N ILE A 220 1.02 -5.21 11.52
CA ILE A 220 0.36 -4.19 10.71
C ILE A 220 -0.43 -4.84 9.58
N LYS A 221 -1.71 -4.50 9.48
CA LYS A 221 -2.50 -4.66 8.26
C LYS A 221 -2.63 -3.32 7.57
N LEU A 222 -2.00 -3.19 6.40
CA LEU A 222 -2.13 -2.01 5.55
C LEU A 222 -3.14 -2.30 4.44
N VAL A 223 -4.22 -1.53 4.41
CA VAL A 223 -5.17 -1.59 3.29
C VAL A 223 -5.53 -0.18 2.84
N THR A 224 -5.31 0.12 1.57
CA THR A 224 -5.51 1.47 1.01
C THR A 224 -6.49 1.41 -0.15
N LEU A 225 -7.20 2.52 -0.41
CA LEU A 225 -8.21 2.61 -1.47
C LEU A 225 -7.83 3.72 -2.45
N GLY A 226 -7.79 3.43 -3.76
CA GLY A 226 -7.46 4.44 -4.78
C GLY A 226 -6.10 5.11 -4.56
N GLN A 227 -5.14 4.39 -4.00
CA GLN A 227 -3.83 4.94 -3.63
C GLN A 227 -3.03 5.37 -4.87
N PRO A 228 -2.52 6.62 -4.94
CA PRO A 228 -1.53 7.05 -5.92
C PRO A 228 -0.14 6.41 -5.74
N ARG A 229 0.68 6.37 -6.80
CA ARG A 229 2.05 5.85 -6.69
C ARG A 229 2.84 6.65 -5.66
N THR A 230 3.46 5.96 -4.71
CA THR A 230 3.92 6.56 -3.46
C THR A 230 5.45 6.74 -3.40
N GLY A 231 6.21 5.86 -4.02
CA GLY A 231 7.68 5.88 -3.97
C GLY A 231 8.33 5.27 -5.20
N ASP A 232 9.65 5.37 -5.27
CA ASP A 232 10.42 4.81 -6.36
C ASP A 232 10.47 3.27 -6.30
N TYR A 233 11.18 2.65 -7.25
CA TYR A 233 11.26 1.21 -7.33
C TYR A 233 11.86 0.57 -6.06
N ALA A 234 12.88 1.21 -5.49
CA ALA A 234 13.55 0.70 -4.30
C ALA A 234 12.62 0.73 -3.08
N PHE A 235 11.84 1.81 -2.92
CA PHE A 235 10.81 1.88 -1.89
C PHE A 235 9.71 0.83 -2.09
N ALA A 236 9.19 0.70 -3.31
CA ALA A 236 8.10 -0.23 -3.60
C ALA A 236 8.52 -1.69 -3.41
N ALA A 237 9.74 -2.06 -3.84
CA ALA A 237 10.29 -3.39 -3.65
C ALA A 237 10.57 -3.70 -2.17
N TRP A 238 11.13 -2.73 -1.42
CA TRP A 238 11.32 -2.89 0.03
C TRP A 238 9.98 -3.04 0.76
N HIS A 239 8.98 -2.24 0.41
CA HIS A 239 7.65 -2.30 1.03
C HIS A 239 7.01 -3.67 0.79
N ASP A 240 7.03 -4.15 -0.45
CA ASP A 240 6.50 -5.47 -0.83
C ASP A 240 7.18 -6.61 -0.05
N ALA A 241 8.51 -6.56 0.07
CA ALA A 241 9.26 -7.56 0.84
C ALA A 241 9.05 -7.47 2.37
N THR A 242 8.54 -6.34 2.88
CA THR A 242 8.44 -6.07 4.32
C THR A 242 7.06 -6.43 4.88
N PHE A 243 5.99 -6.09 4.18
CA PHE A 243 4.63 -6.21 4.72
C PHE A 243 3.96 -7.51 4.25
N PRO A 244 3.67 -8.45 5.17
CA PRO A 244 2.96 -9.68 4.79
C PRO A 244 1.49 -9.40 4.42
N TYR A 245 0.87 -8.36 5.00
CA TYR A 245 -0.51 -7.96 4.71
C TYR A 245 -0.56 -6.48 4.26
N SER A 246 -0.35 -6.27 2.95
CA SER A 246 -0.45 -4.96 2.30
C SER A 246 -1.26 -5.07 1.01
N PHE A 247 -2.44 -4.46 0.98
CA PHE A 247 -3.34 -4.48 -0.17
C PHE A 247 -3.75 -3.07 -0.60
N ARG A 248 -3.69 -2.82 -1.91
CA ARG A 248 -4.24 -1.63 -2.55
C ARG A 248 -5.51 -2.02 -3.29
N ILE A 249 -6.62 -1.40 -2.93
CA ILE A 249 -7.91 -1.59 -3.61
C ILE A 249 -8.04 -0.51 -4.69
N VAL A 250 -8.16 -0.92 -5.95
CA VAL A 250 -8.30 -0.01 -7.08
C VAL A 250 -9.65 -0.26 -7.75
N HIS A 251 -10.45 0.78 -7.94
CA HIS A 251 -11.77 0.63 -8.53
C HIS A 251 -11.72 0.85 -10.05
N HIS A 252 -11.69 -0.25 -10.81
CA HIS A 252 -11.79 -0.24 -12.28
C HIS A 252 -10.80 0.75 -12.94
N ARG A 253 -11.29 1.83 -13.56
CA ARG A 253 -10.47 2.82 -14.30
C ARG A 253 -10.15 4.06 -13.47
N ASP A 254 -10.06 3.92 -12.15
CA ASP A 254 -9.68 5.02 -11.26
C ASP A 254 -8.29 5.57 -11.62
N ILE A 255 -8.26 6.82 -12.09
CA ILE A 255 -7.04 7.50 -12.53
C ILE A 255 -6.10 7.83 -11.35
N ALA A 256 -6.62 7.93 -10.12
CA ALA A 256 -5.79 8.26 -8.95
C ALA A 256 -4.69 7.20 -8.74
N ALA A 257 -4.98 5.93 -8.98
CA ALA A 257 -4.00 4.85 -8.91
C ALA A 257 -2.99 4.88 -10.07
N HIS A 258 -3.23 5.65 -11.12
CA HIS A 258 -2.37 5.73 -12.31
C HIS A 258 -1.47 6.96 -12.33
N ILE A 259 -1.49 7.76 -11.26
CA ILE A 259 -0.63 8.93 -11.07
C ILE A 259 0.20 8.78 -9.79
N PRO A 260 1.37 9.43 -9.69
CA PRO A 260 2.29 9.86 -10.75
C PRO A 260 2.54 8.83 -11.87
N PRO A 261 2.72 9.21 -13.15
CA PRO A 261 3.01 8.26 -14.23
C PRO A 261 4.34 7.50 -14.03
N MET A 262 4.48 6.32 -14.66
CA MET A 262 5.70 5.49 -14.60
C MET A 262 6.70 5.90 -15.68
N GLU A 263 7.00 7.19 -15.78
CA GLU A 263 7.81 7.73 -16.86
C GLU A 263 8.83 8.76 -16.33
N GLY A 264 9.97 8.86 -17.02
CA GLY A 264 11.02 9.83 -16.70
C GLY A 264 11.91 9.46 -15.52
N GLN A 265 12.78 10.39 -15.13
CA GLN A 265 13.77 10.21 -14.05
C GLN A 265 13.13 10.11 -12.65
N ASP A 266 11.88 10.57 -12.53
CA ASP A 266 11.09 10.53 -11.31
C ASP A 266 9.99 9.45 -11.36
N GLU A 267 10.22 8.36 -12.10
CA GLU A 267 9.29 7.22 -12.14
C GLU A 267 8.99 6.69 -10.73
N LEU A 268 7.69 6.58 -10.43
CA LEU A 268 7.18 6.03 -9.19
C LEU A 268 6.51 4.69 -9.45
N PHE A 269 6.49 3.84 -8.43
CA PHE A 269 6.03 2.46 -8.49
C PHE A 269 4.98 2.21 -7.42
N HIS A 270 4.07 1.31 -7.74
CA HIS A 270 3.21 0.70 -6.75
C HIS A 270 3.91 -0.47 -6.10
N HIS A 271 3.84 -0.55 -4.77
CA HIS A 271 4.03 -1.82 -4.10
C HIS A 271 2.86 -2.77 -4.45
N ARG A 272 3.09 -4.07 -4.31
CA ARG A 272 2.00 -5.06 -4.35
C ARG A 272 1.25 -5.07 -3.00
N THR A 273 0.07 -5.66 -2.88
CA THR A 273 -0.73 -6.35 -3.92
C THR A 273 -1.95 -5.52 -4.32
N GLU A 274 -2.27 -5.51 -5.61
CA GLU A 274 -3.48 -4.86 -6.12
C GLU A 274 -4.68 -5.81 -6.07
N VAL A 275 -5.79 -5.33 -5.55
CA VAL A 275 -7.12 -5.93 -5.71
C VAL A 275 -7.93 -4.99 -6.59
N TRP A 276 -8.37 -5.50 -7.74
CA TRP A 276 -8.97 -4.73 -8.82
C TRP A 276 -10.37 -5.24 -9.16
#